data_AF-A0A970WR11-F1
#
_entry.id   AF-A0A970WR11-F1
#
_cell.length_a   1.000
_cell.length_b   1.000
_cell.length_c   1.000
_cell.angle_alpha   90.00
_cell.angle_beta   90.00
_cell.angle_gamma   90.00
#
_symmetry.space_group_name_H-M   'P 1'
#
loop_
_entity.id
_entity.type
_entity.pdbx_description
1 polymer ?
#
loop_
_entity_poly.entity_id
_entity_poly.type
_entity_poly.pdbx_seq_one_letter_code
_entity_poly.pdbx_strand_id
1 'polypeptide(L)'
;MAEWLEYKGYFVRRNVKVGKLPHGGFQGELDIVGYHPLNNHLIQIEPSIDAHTWEKREQRFRKKFEAGRKYIIPEIFPWLPHNKTFEQWAVLWGSDKNHSVVGSGKVVPIWKLYKLIAKDIIAIGSPVGSAIPEQFPLLRTMQYTLYWAAPEKLEDEDA
;
A
#
# COMPACT_ATOMS: atom_id res chain seq x y z
N MET A 1 -1.59 3.51 4.16
CA MET A 1 -1.39 2.30 3.32
C MET A 1 -0.81 1.15 4.13
N ALA A 2 0.39 1.27 4.71
CA ALA A 2 0.99 0.18 5.51
C ALA A 2 0.07 -0.25 6.67
N GLU A 3 -0.45 0.72 7.43
CA GLU A 3 -1.41 0.49 8.51
C GLU A 3 -2.67 -0.24 8.05
N TRP A 4 -3.20 0.11 6.87
CA TRP A 4 -4.35 -0.56 6.25
C TRP A 4 -4.06 -2.02 5.91
N LEU A 5 -2.86 -2.32 5.41
CA LEU A 5 -2.44 -3.70 5.17
C LEU A 5 -2.29 -4.48 6.49
N GLU A 6 -1.63 -3.90 7.50
CA GLU A 6 -1.47 -4.51 8.82
C GLU A 6 -2.82 -4.81 9.47
N TYR A 7 -3.75 -3.86 9.43
CA TYR A 7 -5.13 -4.03 9.89
C TYR A 7 -5.85 -5.16 9.15
N LYS A 8 -5.57 -5.35 7.86
CA LYS A 8 -6.11 -6.45 7.04
C LYS A 8 -5.37 -7.79 7.23
N GLY A 9 -4.44 -7.89 8.18
CA GLY A 9 -3.75 -9.15 8.50
C GLY A 9 -2.45 -9.41 7.72
N TYR A 10 -1.89 -8.40 7.04
CA TYR A 10 -0.58 -8.52 6.40
C TYR A 10 0.55 -8.31 7.41
N PHE A 11 1.61 -9.12 7.31
CA PHE A 11 2.92 -8.78 7.84
C PHE A 11 3.58 -7.77 6.91
N VAL A 12 3.89 -6.58 7.42
CA VAL A 12 4.40 -5.48 6.60
C VAL A 12 5.83 -5.10 6.98
N ARG A 13 6.62 -4.77 5.95
CA ARG A 13 7.91 -4.10 6.06
C ARG A 13 7.86 -2.82 5.22
N ARG A 14 8.56 -1.78 5.67
CA ARG A 14 8.53 -0.44 5.07
C ARG A 14 9.96 0.06 4.86
N ASN A 15 10.20 0.82 3.80
CA ASN A 15 11.49 1.45 3.47
C ASN A 15 12.67 0.48 3.61
N VAL A 16 12.53 -0.71 3.01
CA VAL A 16 13.50 -1.80 3.17
C VAL A 16 14.60 -1.67 2.14
N LYS A 17 15.83 -1.47 2.60
CA LYS A 17 17.02 -1.49 1.73
C LYS A 17 17.37 -2.93 1.37
N VAL A 18 17.57 -3.20 0.09
CA VAL A 18 17.75 -4.55 -0.47
C VAL A 18 18.96 -4.65 -1.38
N GLY A 19 19.55 -5.85 -1.47
CA GLY A 19 20.69 -6.13 -2.34
C GLY A 19 21.94 -5.36 -1.89
N LYS A 20 22.40 -5.62 -0.66
CA LYS A 20 23.60 -4.98 -0.10
C LYS A 20 24.82 -5.22 -1.01
N LEU A 21 25.57 -4.16 -1.30
CA LEU A 21 26.71 -4.21 -2.23
C LEU A 21 28.05 -4.42 -1.51
N PRO A 22 29.06 -5.06 -2.14
CA PRO A 22 30.37 -5.31 -1.52
C PRO A 22 31.14 -4.03 -1.12
N HIS A 23 30.94 -2.94 -1.85
CA HIS A 23 31.60 -1.64 -1.63
C HIS A 23 30.75 -0.68 -0.78
N GLY A 24 29.73 -1.19 -0.09
CA GLY A 24 28.76 -0.39 0.65
C GLY A 24 27.58 0.08 -0.20
N GLY A 25 26.49 0.44 0.46
CA GLY A 25 25.22 0.77 -0.20
C GLY A 25 24.36 -0.44 -0.53
N PHE A 26 23.27 -0.18 -1.26
CA PHE A 26 22.22 -1.14 -1.59
C PHE A 26 21.76 -0.95 -3.04
N GLN A 27 21.33 -2.02 -3.69
CA GLN A 27 20.80 -1.96 -5.06
C GLN A 27 19.48 -1.22 -5.15
N GLY A 28 18.71 -1.21 -4.08
CA GLY A 28 17.46 -0.46 -4.02
C GLY A 28 16.90 -0.36 -2.61
N GLU A 29 15.81 0.40 -2.50
CA GLU A 29 14.97 0.50 -1.32
C GLU A 29 13.53 0.24 -1.78
N LEU A 30 12.78 -0.57 -1.05
CA LEU A 30 11.38 -0.92 -1.35
C LEU A 30 10.47 -0.20 -0.36
N ASP A 31 9.42 0.47 -0.84
CA ASP A 31 8.65 1.39 0.00
C ASP A 31 7.74 0.63 0.97
N ILE A 32 6.90 -0.27 0.46
CA ILE A 32 6.03 -1.14 1.26
C ILE A 32 6.04 -2.55 0.68
N VAL A 33 6.29 -3.53 1.53
CA VAL A 33 6.20 -4.96 1.19
C VAL A 33 5.32 -5.63 2.24
N GLY A 34 4.29 -6.35 1.81
CA GLY A 34 3.32 -7.02 2.68
C GLY A 34 3.12 -8.48 2.30
N TYR A 35 2.99 -9.35 3.30
CA TYR A 35 2.58 -10.75 3.11
C TYR A 35 1.38 -11.09 3.98
N HIS A 36 0.33 -11.67 3.40
CA HIS A 36 -0.83 -12.15 4.14
C HIS A 36 -0.84 -13.68 4.16
N PRO A 37 -0.79 -14.32 5.35
CA PRO A 37 -0.58 -15.77 5.47
C PRO A 37 -1.80 -16.60 5.06
N LEU A 38 -3.03 -16.14 5.35
CA LEU A 38 -4.22 -16.99 5.12
C LEU A 38 -4.59 -17.13 3.64
N ASN A 39 -4.29 -16.13 2.81
CA ASN A 39 -4.55 -16.13 1.37
C ASN A 39 -3.26 -16.32 0.56
N ASN A 40 -2.13 -16.55 1.23
CA ASN A 40 -0.80 -16.64 0.64
C ASN A 40 -0.53 -15.52 -0.38
N HIS A 41 -0.71 -14.27 0.01
CA HIS A 41 -0.61 -13.12 -0.90
C HIS A 41 0.58 -12.24 -0.55
N LEU A 42 1.47 -12.03 -1.53
CA LEU A 42 2.60 -11.11 -1.43
C LEU A 42 2.28 -9.87 -2.26
N ILE A 43 2.50 -8.70 -1.67
CA ILE A 43 2.28 -7.42 -2.33
C ILE A 43 3.48 -6.50 -2.11
N GLN A 44 3.90 -5.82 -3.16
CA GLN A 44 4.78 -4.67 -3.10
C GLN A 44 4.00 -3.43 -3.53
N ILE A 45 4.06 -2.35 -2.76
CA ILE A 45 3.41 -1.09 -3.09
C ILE A 45 4.48 0.01 -3.12
N GLU A 46 4.59 0.69 -4.25
CA GLU A 46 5.51 1.80 -4.48
C GLU A 46 4.68 3.05 -4.78
N PRO A 47 4.47 3.95 -3.81
CA PRO A 47 3.75 5.20 -4.02
C PRO A 47 4.63 6.32 -4.58
N SER A 48 4.08 7.15 -5.47
CA SER A 48 4.70 8.39 -5.91
C SER A 48 3.68 9.47 -6.27
N ILE A 49 3.97 10.70 -5.86
CA ILE A 49 3.23 11.91 -6.26
C ILE A 49 3.97 12.73 -7.34
N ASP A 50 5.00 12.16 -7.95
CA ASP A 50 5.79 12.86 -8.96
C ASP A 50 4.96 13.28 -10.17
N ALA A 51 5.40 14.36 -10.83
CA ALA A 51 4.86 14.82 -12.12
C ALA A 51 5.77 14.43 -13.29
N HIS A 52 6.55 13.34 -13.17
CA HIS A 52 7.42 12.91 -14.25
C HIS A 52 6.63 12.38 -15.45
N THR A 53 7.28 12.35 -16.62
CA THR A 53 6.73 11.69 -17.81
C THR A 53 6.59 10.18 -17.58
N TRP A 54 5.74 9.52 -18.37
CA TRP A 54 5.54 8.08 -18.27
C TRP A 54 6.80 7.28 -18.56
N GLU A 55 7.65 7.75 -19.48
CA GLU A 55 8.94 7.11 -19.79
C GLU A 55 9.86 7.12 -18.57
N LYS A 56 9.89 8.24 -17.84
CA LYS A 56 10.71 8.34 -16.63
C LYS A 56 10.14 7.51 -15.48
N ARG A 57 8.81 7.46 -15.34
CA ARG A 57 8.12 6.58 -14.38
C ARG A 57 8.44 5.12 -14.69
N GLU A 58 8.32 4.70 -15.95
CA GLU A 58 8.63 3.34 -16.42
C GLU A 58 10.03 2.91 -15.96
N GLN A 59 11.04 3.75 -16.19
CA GLN A 59 12.41 3.47 -15.76
C GLN A 59 12.55 3.35 -14.24
N ARG A 60 11.91 4.23 -13.46
CA ARG A 60 12.03 4.26 -12.00
C ARG A 60 11.32 3.06 -11.36
N PHE A 61 10.07 2.82 -11.74
CA PHE A 61 9.27 1.71 -11.23
C PHE A 61 9.83 0.36 -11.65
N ARG A 62 10.38 0.24 -12.86
CA ARG A 62 11.03 -1.00 -13.31
C ARG A 62 12.15 -1.41 -12.36
N LYS A 63 13.04 -0.48 -11.99
CA LYS A 63 14.12 -0.74 -11.03
C LYS A 63 13.60 -1.21 -9.68
N LYS A 64 12.58 -0.54 -9.12
CA LYS A 64 11.95 -0.91 -7.85
C LYS A 64 11.30 -2.30 -7.90
N PHE A 65 10.58 -2.60 -8.98
CA PHE A 65 9.85 -3.86 -9.11
C PHE A 65 10.75 -5.05 -9.46
N GLU A 66 11.81 -4.85 -10.24
CA GLU A 66 12.86 -5.86 -10.45
C GLU A 66 13.61 -6.15 -9.15
N ALA A 67 13.98 -5.13 -8.38
CA ALA A 67 14.57 -5.32 -7.06
C ALA A 67 13.63 -6.07 -6.12
N GLY A 68 12.33 -5.75 -6.13
CA GLY A 68 11.32 -6.47 -5.36
C GLY A 68 11.26 -7.96 -5.70
N ARG A 69 11.14 -8.30 -6.99
CA ARG A 69 11.17 -9.70 -7.46
C ARG A 69 12.43 -10.43 -7.07
N LYS A 70 13.57 -9.75 -7.08
CA LYS A 70 14.87 -10.35 -6.77
C LYS A 70 15.09 -10.55 -5.28
N TYR A 71 14.63 -9.63 -4.43
CA TYR A 71 15.08 -9.55 -3.03
C TYR A 71 14.02 -9.79 -1.97
N ILE A 72 12.73 -9.63 -2.26
CA ILE A 72 11.68 -9.77 -1.23
C ILE A 72 11.72 -11.15 -0.58
N ILE A 73 11.73 -12.22 -1.38
CA ILE A 73 11.80 -13.58 -0.82
C ILE A 73 13.15 -13.83 -0.13
N PRO A 74 14.32 -13.71 -0.79
CA PRO A 74 15.57 -14.12 -0.16
C PRO A 74 16.04 -13.23 1.02
N GLU A 75 15.66 -11.94 1.07
CA GLU A 75 16.16 -11.02 2.10
C GLU A 75 15.10 -10.60 3.13
N ILE A 76 13.83 -10.48 2.74
CA ILE A 76 12.78 -9.92 3.61
C ILE A 76 11.93 -11.01 4.24
N PHE A 77 11.54 -12.00 3.45
CA PHE A 77 10.67 -13.11 3.87
C PHE A 77 11.23 -14.48 3.44
N PRO A 78 12.44 -14.87 3.91
CA PRO A 78 13.12 -16.09 3.48
C PRO A 78 12.39 -17.39 3.86
N TRP A 79 11.45 -17.31 4.80
CA TRP A 79 10.62 -18.44 5.22
C TRP A 79 9.40 -18.68 4.31
N LEU A 80 9.12 -17.79 3.35
CA LEU A 80 7.99 -17.98 2.45
C LEU A 80 8.32 -18.99 1.35
N PRO A 81 7.53 -20.06 1.17
CA PRO A 81 7.61 -20.87 -0.03
C PRO A 81 7.30 -19.99 -1.25
N HIS A 82 7.83 -20.34 -2.42
CA HIS A 82 7.64 -19.55 -3.65
C HIS A 82 6.17 -19.18 -3.82
N ASN A 83 5.89 -17.89 -3.68
CA ASN A 83 4.52 -17.45 -3.53
C ASN A 83 3.77 -17.58 -4.87
N LYS A 84 2.53 -18.09 -4.82
CA LYS A 84 1.67 -18.24 -6.00
C LYS A 84 1.08 -16.91 -6.46
N THR A 85 0.90 -15.93 -5.56
CA THR A 85 0.37 -14.61 -5.91
C THR A 85 1.32 -13.51 -5.44
N PHE A 86 1.97 -12.85 -6.39
CA PHE A 86 2.80 -11.69 -6.13
C PHE A 86 2.31 -10.50 -6.96
N GLU A 87 1.73 -9.51 -6.28
CA GLU A 87 1.30 -8.27 -6.90
C GLU A 87 2.28 -7.13 -6.64
N GLN A 88 2.47 -6.27 -7.65
CA GLN A 88 3.30 -5.08 -7.55
C GLN A 88 2.46 -3.89 -8.01
N TRP A 89 2.21 -2.94 -7.10
CA TRP A 89 1.37 -1.78 -7.33
C TRP A 89 2.23 -0.51 -7.39
N ALA A 90 2.12 0.22 -8.48
CA ALA A 90 2.60 1.59 -8.59
C ALA A 90 1.45 2.53 -8.22
N VAL A 91 1.52 3.19 -7.07
CA VAL A 91 0.45 4.07 -6.60
C VAL A 91 0.76 5.51 -7.01
N LEU A 92 0.04 6.04 -8.00
CA LEU A 92 0.46 7.24 -8.74
C LEU A 92 -0.63 8.32 -8.81
N TRP A 93 -0.19 9.56 -9.05
CA TRP A 93 -1.03 10.55 -9.71
C TRP A 93 -1.03 10.31 -11.23
N GLY A 94 -2.05 9.58 -11.71
CA GLY A 94 -2.16 9.19 -13.12
C GLY A 94 -3.41 8.38 -13.44
N SER A 95 -3.68 8.18 -14.73
CA SER A 95 -4.85 7.43 -15.21
C SER A 95 -4.49 5.97 -15.50
N ASP A 96 -5.14 5.05 -14.81
CA ASP A 96 -5.05 3.61 -15.08
C ASP A 96 -5.84 3.15 -16.30
N LYS A 97 -6.60 4.06 -16.95
CA LYS A 97 -7.29 3.79 -18.22
C LYS A 97 -6.33 3.84 -19.41
N ASN A 98 -5.43 4.83 -19.41
CA ASN A 98 -4.49 5.03 -20.51
C ASN A 98 -3.16 4.32 -20.25
N HIS A 99 -2.79 4.17 -18.97
CA HIS A 99 -1.58 3.48 -18.53
C HIS A 99 -1.93 2.55 -17.37
N SER A 100 -2.33 1.32 -17.68
CA SER A 100 -2.69 0.32 -16.68
C SER A 100 -1.47 -0.33 -16.00
N VAL A 101 -0.29 -0.20 -16.60
CA VAL A 101 0.97 -0.80 -16.14
C VAL A 101 2.11 0.23 -16.21
N VAL A 102 3.02 0.18 -15.24
CA VAL A 102 4.30 0.90 -15.28
C VAL A 102 5.39 0.07 -14.61
N GLY A 103 6.55 -0.01 -15.24
CA GLY A 103 7.70 -0.73 -14.71
C GLY A 103 7.45 -2.22 -14.48
N SER A 104 6.47 -2.82 -15.17
CA SER A 104 5.85 -4.14 -14.96
C SER A 104 4.85 -4.29 -13.79
N GLY A 105 4.63 -3.24 -12.99
CA GLY A 105 3.62 -3.23 -11.93
C GLY A 105 2.30 -2.62 -12.40
N LYS A 106 1.22 -2.97 -11.71
CA LYS A 106 -0.13 -2.42 -11.92
C LYS A 106 -0.17 -0.96 -11.48
N VAL A 107 -0.68 -0.07 -12.33
CA VAL A 107 -0.95 1.31 -11.93
C VAL A 107 -2.22 1.35 -11.07
N VAL A 108 -2.11 1.94 -9.89
CA VAL A 108 -3.21 2.20 -8.98
C VAL A 108 -3.27 3.71 -8.74
N PRO A 109 -4.28 4.41 -9.28
CA PRO A 109 -4.43 5.83 -9.01
C PRO A 109 -4.62 6.09 -7.52
N ILE A 110 -3.93 7.09 -6.96
CA ILE A 110 -3.96 7.42 -5.52
C ILE A 110 -5.40 7.53 -5.01
N TRP A 111 -6.29 8.23 -5.73
CA TRP A 111 -7.68 8.39 -5.32
C TRP A 111 -8.46 7.07 -5.32
N LYS A 112 -8.15 6.12 -6.22
CA LYS A 112 -8.80 4.80 -6.20
C LYS A 112 -8.37 3.99 -4.98
N LEU A 113 -7.09 4.06 -4.61
CA LEU A 113 -6.61 3.39 -3.41
C LEU A 113 -7.25 3.98 -2.15
N TYR A 114 -7.26 5.31 -1.99
CA TYR A 114 -7.86 5.92 -0.81
C TYR A 114 -9.38 5.76 -0.76
N LYS A 115 -10.09 5.70 -1.90
CA LYS A 115 -11.50 5.30 -1.95
C LYS A 115 -11.71 3.85 -1.49
N LEU A 116 -10.82 2.93 -1.85
CA LEU A 116 -10.86 1.54 -1.38
C LEU A 116 -10.63 1.47 0.14
N ILE A 117 -9.63 2.18 0.65
CA ILE A 117 -9.36 2.25 2.10
C ILE A 117 -10.57 2.85 2.84
N ALA A 118 -11.12 3.96 2.35
CA ALA A 118 -12.30 4.59 2.96
C ALA A 118 -13.51 3.65 2.95
N LYS A 119 -13.74 2.92 1.85
CA LYS A 119 -14.81 1.92 1.77
C LYS A 119 -14.63 0.81 2.82
N ASP A 120 -13.42 0.28 2.96
CA ASP A 120 -13.12 -0.74 3.96
C ASP A 120 -13.36 -0.20 5.39
N ILE A 121 -13.00 1.05 5.67
CA ILE A 121 -13.20 1.68 6.98
C ILE A 121 -14.68 1.95 7.28
N ILE A 122 -15.43 2.49 6.31
CA ILE A 122 -16.88 2.73 6.45
C ILE A 122 -17.61 1.42 6.76
N ALA A 123 -17.18 0.31 6.14
CA ALA A 123 -17.78 -1.01 6.36
C ALA A 123 -17.60 -1.55 7.80
N ILE A 124 -16.62 -1.04 8.57
CA ILE A 124 -16.45 -1.37 10.00
C ILE A 124 -17.60 -0.76 10.82
N GLY A 125 -18.13 0.38 10.38
CA GLY A 125 -19.24 1.07 11.03
C GLY A 125 -18.81 1.90 12.24
N SER A 126 -19.72 1.98 13.22
CA SER A 126 -19.58 2.88 14.36
C SER A 126 -18.33 2.60 15.21
N PRO A 127 -17.56 3.64 15.58
CA PRO A 127 -16.50 3.47 16.58
C PRO A 127 -17.07 3.14 17.97
N VAL A 128 -18.36 3.38 18.22
CA VAL A 128 -19.05 2.93 19.44
C VAL A 128 -19.30 1.42 19.32
N GLY A 129 -18.36 0.61 19.79
CA GLY A 129 -18.43 -0.86 19.80
C GLY A 129 -17.50 -1.56 18.79
N SER A 130 -17.10 -0.88 17.71
CA SER A 130 -16.19 -1.42 16.68
C SER A 130 -15.01 -0.50 16.39
N ALA A 131 -14.46 0.13 17.43
CA ALA A 131 -13.34 1.05 17.26
C ALA A 131 -12.10 0.33 16.70
N ILE A 132 -11.51 0.87 15.64
CA ILE A 132 -10.21 0.41 15.13
C ILE A 132 -9.18 0.53 16.26
N PRO A 133 -8.40 -0.53 16.56
CA PRO A 133 -7.43 -0.51 17.67
C PRO A 133 -6.47 0.69 17.63
N GLU A 134 -6.08 1.19 18.81
CA GLU A 134 -5.23 2.40 18.95
C GLU A 134 -3.85 2.27 18.31
N GLN A 135 -3.34 1.04 18.16
CA GLN A 135 -2.10 0.77 17.42
C GLN A 135 -2.17 1.17 15.94
N PHE A 136 -3.38 1.43 15.42
CA PHE A 136 -3.65 1.93 14.09
C PHE A 136 -4.21 3.38 14.17
N PRO A 137 -3.37 4.38 14.51
CA PRO A 137 -3.82 5.74 14.76
C PRO A 137 -4.37 6.44 13.52
N LEU A 138 -3.82 6.20 12.31
CA LEU A 138 -4.29 6.86 11.09
C LEU A 138 -5.64 6.29 10.66
N LEU A 139 -5.80 4.97 10.70
CA LEU A 139 -7.06 4.32 10.36
C LEU A 139 -8.14 4.65 11.39
N ARG A 140 -7.81 4.67 12.68
CA ARG A 140 -8.75 5.06 13.74
C ARG A 140 -9.19 6.51 13.56
N THR A 141 -8.26 7.42 13.26
CA THR A 141 -8.60 8.80 12.90
C THR A 141 -9.54 8.84 11.70
N MET A 142 -9.23 8.09 10.63
CA MET A 142 -10.11 7.99 9.46
C MET A 142 -11.49 7.44 9.81
N GLN A 143 -11.62 6.46 10.71
CA GLN A 143 -12.92 5.94 11.15
C GLN A 143 -13.74 7.03 11.82
N TYR A 144 -13.17 7.78 12.78
CA TYR A 144 -13.88 8.88 13.42
C TYR A 144 -14.27 9.97 12.42
N THR A 145 -13.34 10.38 11.55
CA THR A 145 -13.61 11.40 10.53
C THR A 145 -14.72 10.94 9.59
N LEU A 146 -14.63 9.74 9.01
CA LEU A 146 -15.63 9.25 8.06
C LEU A 146 -16.98 8.96 8.71
N TYR A 147 -17.00 8.55 9.98
CA TYR A 147 -18.25 8.28 10.70
C TYR A 147 -18.98 9.56 11.10
N TRP A 148 -18.28 10.60 11.55
CA TRP A 148 -18.89 11.84 12.04
C TRP A 148 -18.98 12.97 10.99
N ALA A 149 -18.18 12.93 9.93
CA ALA A 149 -18.33 13.85 8.79
C ALA A 149 -19.36 13.38 7.75
N ALA A 150 -20.19 12.39 8.09
CA ALA A 150 -21.29 11.98 7.24
C ALA A 150 -22.36 13.10 7.25
N PRO A 151 -22.94 13.49 6.09
CA PRO A 151 -23.87 14.62 6.01
C PRO A 151 -24.97 14.57 7.07
N GLU A 152 -25.54 13.39 7.29
CA GLU A 152 -26.60 13.15 8.27
C GLU A 152 -26.22 13.46 9.73
N LYS A 153 -24.93 13.56 10.07
CA LYS A 153 -24.47 13.87 11.43
C LYS A 153 -23.86 15.26 11.56
N LEU A 154 -23.56 15.91 10.44
CA LEU A 154 -23.13 17.29 10.42
C LEU A 154 -24.33 18.25 10.59
N GLU A 155 -25.54 17.80 10.21
CA GLU A 155 -26.78 18.57 10.38
C GLU A 155 -27.35 18.49 11.81
N ASP A 156 -26.94 17.49 12.61
CA ASP A 156 -27.46 17.23 13.96
C ASP A 156 -26.83 18.11 15.07
N GLU A 157 -25.81 18.92 14.77
CA GLU A 157 -25.13 19.76 15.80
C GLU A 157 -25.71 21.17 16.00
N ASP A 158 -26.84 21.53 15.36
CA ASP A 158 -27.56 22.79 15.60
C ASP A 158 -29.10 22.59 15.76
N ALA A 159 -29.53 21.76 16.73
CA ALA A 159 -30.90 21.75 17.26
C ALA A 159 -30.95 21.49 18.79
#